data_AF-A0A9N9N727-F1
#
_entry.id   AF-A0A9N9N727-F1
#
_cell.length_a   1.000
_cell.length_b   1.000
_cell.length_c   1.000
_cell.angle_alpha   90.00
_cell.angle_beta   90.00
_cell.angle_gamma   90.00
#
_symmetry.space_group_name_H-M   'P 1'
#
loop_
_entity.id
_entity.type
_entity.pdbx_description
1 polymer ?
#
loop_
_entity_poly.entity_id
_entity_poly.type
_entity_poly.pdbx_seq_one_letter_code
_entity_poly.pdbx_strand_id
1 'polypeptide(L)'
;QFIDPKTFLERCGRGCGELADKFRDWEHLFTASNYEMKSEMGIPTRKRRWILDWTEHYRNGVNPYNIPIPQIYFSYRIPSFFNIINFIN
;
A
#
# COMPACT_ATOMS: atom_id res chain seq x y z
N GLN A 1 7.60 -17.25 1.44
CA GLN A 1 6.70 -17.07 2.60
C GLN A 1 7.22 -15.87 3.38
N PHE A 2 6.35 -14.93 3.73
CA PHE A 2 6.74 -13.75 4.51
C PHE A 2 6.71 -14.07 6.00
N ILE A 3 7.56 -13.40 6.78
CA ILE A 3 7.71 -13.64 8.23
C ILE A 3 7.40 -12.39 9.08
N ASP A 4 7.32 -11.22 8.44
CA ASP A 4 7.16 -9.94 9.11
C ASP A 4 6.30 -8.97 8.27
N PRO A 5 5.65 -7.97 8.89
CA PRO A 5 4.82 -7.01 8.17
C PRO A 5 5.58 -6.18 7.12
N LYS A 6 6.84 -5.83 7.37
CA LYS A 6 7.60 -4.92 6.52
C LYS A 6 7.86 -5.55 5.15
N THR A 7 8.37 -6.78 5.12
CA THR A 7 8.66 -7.47 3.85
C THR A 7 7.41 -7.68 3.00
N PHE A 8 6.27 -7.99 3.62
CA PHE A 8 4.99 -8.14 2.90
C PHE A 8 4.46 -6.81 2.38
N LEU A 9 4.46 -5.76 3.19
CA LEU A 9 3.93 -4.45 2.83
C LEU A 9 4.80 -3.73 1.79
N GLU A 10 6.12 -3.92 1.83
CA GLU A 10 7.03 -3.47 0.76
C GLU A 10 6.67 -4.14 -0.57
N ARG A 11 6.38 -5.44 -0.53
CA ARG A 11 6.00 -6.20 -1.73
C ARG A 11 4.63 -5.80 -2.30
N CYS A 12 3.68 -5.45 -1.43
CA CYS A 12 2.38 -4.89 -1.82
C CYS A 12 2.51 -3.56 -2.59
N GLY A 13 3.63 -2.84 -2.42
CA GLY A 13 3.90 -1.59 -3.11
C GLY A 13 3.03 -0.42 -2.62
N ARG A 14 2.88 0.61 -3.48
CA ARG A 14 2.13 1.85 -3.19
C ARG A 14 2.56 2.56 -1.90
N GLY A 15 3.81 2.40 -1.46
CA GLY A 15 4.36 2.96 -0.22
C GLY A 15 3.78 2.34 1.06
N CYS A 16 3.27 1.11 1.01
CA CYS A 16 2.74 0.45 2.22
C CYS A 16 3.84 0.03 3.20
N GLY A 17 5.09 -0.14 2.75
CA GLY A 17 6.23 -0.46 3.62
C GLY A 17 6.44 0.57 4.75
N GLU A 18 6.14 1.85 4.51
CA GLU A 18 6.22 2.92 5.52
C GLU A 18 5.25 2.75 6.70
N LEU A 19 4.24 1.87 6.55
CA LEU A 19 3.23 1.61 7.57
C LEU A 19 3.56 0.36 8.41
N ALA A 20 4.69 -0.30 8.16
CA ALA A 20 5.03 -1.56 8.83
C ALA A 20 5.07 -1.42 10.36
N ASP A 21 5.59 -0.32 10.88
CA ASP A 21 5.70 -0.05 12.32
C ASP A 21 4.35 0.16 13.01
N LYS A 22 3.25 0.27 12.25
CA LYS A 22 1.89 0.30 12.80
C LYS A 22 1.37 -1.08 13.18
N PHE A 23 1.99 -2.13 12.62
CA PHE A 23 1.64 -3.51 12.92
C PHE A 23 2.65 -4.08 13.93
N ARG A 24 2.15 -4.88 14.87
CA ARG A 24 2.97 -5.42 15.97
C ARG A 24 3.83 -6.58 15.47
N ASP A 25 3.20 -7.45 14.68
CA ASP A 25 3.77 -8.67 14.13
C ASP A 25 2.93 -9.12 12.92
N TRP A 26 3.32 -10.27 12.37
CA TRP A 26 2.65 -10.91 11.25
C TRP A 26 1.18 -11.21 11.51
N GLU A 27 0.84 -11.71 12.71
CA GLU A 27 -0.51 -12.09 13.07
C GLU A 27 -1.42 -10.86 13.18
N HIS A 28 -0.92 -9.79 13.80
CA HIS A 28 -1.62 -8.52 13.89
C HIS A 28 -1.92 -7.96 12.49
N LEU A 29 -0.98 -8.01 11.54
CA LEU A 29 -1.24 -7.58 10.15
C LEU A 29 -2.43 -8.32 9.51
N PHE A 30 -2.55 -9.62 9.75
CA PHE A 30 -3.59 -10.47 9.15
C PHE A 30 -4.91 -10.50 9.94
N THR A 31 -4.95 -9.94 11.14
CA THR A 31 -6.17 -9.89 11.97
C THR A 31 -6.69 -8.47 12.18
N ALA A 32 -5.86 -7.45 11.93
CA ALA A 32 -6.22 -6.04 12.07
C ALA A 32 -7.47 -5.69 11.27
N SER A 33 -8.43 -5.04 11.94
CA SER A 33 -9.70 -4.65 11.32
C SER A 33 -9.60 -3.31 10.60
N ASN A 34 -10.52 -3.05 9.66
CA ASN A 34 -10.64 -1.75 9.00
C ASN A 34 -10.82 -0.59 10.00
N TYR A 35 -11.54 -0.85 11.10
CA TYR A 35 -11.81 0.10 12.17
C TYR A 35 -10.55 0.39 13.00
N GLU A 36 -9.85 -0.65 13.45
CA GLU A 36 -8.59 -0.52 14.19
C GLU A 36 -7.53 0.25 13.38
N MET A 37 -7.35 -0.14 12.11
CA MET A 37 -6.44 0.56 11.20
C MET A 37 -6.79 2.05 11.05
N LYS A 38 -8.08 2.41 11.14
CA LYS A 38 -8.53 3.81 11.06
C LYS A 38 -8.31 4.54 12.37
N SER A 39 -8.89 4.03 13.45
CA SER A 39 -9.09 4.74 14.71
C SER A 39 -7.84 4.70 15.60
N GLU A 40 -7.08 3.60 15.57
CA GLU A 40 -5.96 3.37 16.48
C GLU A 40 -4.62 3.59 15.77
N MET A 41 -4.51 3.17 14.51
CA MET A 41 -3.25 3.26 13.75
C MET A 41 -3.12 4.53 12.92
N GLY A 42 -4.24 5.21 12.62
CA GLY A 42 -4.28 6.42 11.80
C GLY A 42 -3.98 6.18 10.31
N ILE A 43 -4.23 4.97 9.78
CA ILE A 43 -3.89 4.62 8.41
C ILE A 43 -4.92 5.23 7.43
N PRO A 44 -4.47 5.92 6.35
CA PRO A 44 -5.36 6.50 5.35
C PRO A 44 -6.23 5.44 4.63
N THR A 45 -7.47 5.81 4.29
CA THR A 45 -8.46 4.90 3.66
C THR A 45 -7.94 4.12 2.46
N ARG A 46 -7.17 4.77 1.57
CA ARG A 46 -6.62 4.11 0.37
C ARG A 46 -5.62 3.01 0.72
N LYS A 47 -4.79 3.23 1.74
CA LYS A 47 -3.78 2.27 2.21
C LYS A 47 -4.47 1.11 2.93
N ARG A 48 -5.47 1.38 3.78
CA ARG A 48 -6.24 0.34 4.49
C ARG A 48 -6.91 -0.64 3.53
N ARG A 49 -7.62 -0.13 2.51
CA ARG A 49 -8.26 -0.98 1.49
C ARG A 49 -7.23 -1.86 0.78
N TRP A 50 -6.14 -1.24 0.31
CA TRP A 50 -5.07 -1.96 -0.37
C TRP A 50 -4.43 -3.06 0.47
N ILE A 51 -4.16 -2.80 1.75
CA ILE A 51 -3.60 -3.77 2.68
C ILE A 51 -4.59 -4.93 2.89
N LEU A 52 -5.86 -4.63 3.18
CA LEU A 52 -6.90 -5.65 3.38
C LEU A 52 -7.09 -6.52 2.14
N ASP A 53 -7.16 -5.92 0.95
CA ASP A 53 -7.27 -6.63 -0.32
C ASP A 53 -6.08 -7.60 -0.51
N TRP A 54 -4.85 -7.16 -0.22
CA TRP A 54 -3.67 -8.03 -0.33
C TRP A 54 -3.63 -9.13 0.73
N THR A 55 -4.02 -8.85 1.97
CA THR A 55 -4.10 -9.91 2.99
C THR A 55 -5.09 -11.00 2.56
N GLU A 56 -6.20 -10.61 1.93
CA GLU A 56 -7.19 -11.56 1.41
C GLU A 56 -6.68 -12.33 0.19
N HIS A 57 -6.02 -11.66 -0.76
CA HIS A 57 -5.35 -12.33 -1.87
C HIS A 57 -4.31 -13.35 -1.39
N TYR A 58 -3.54 -13.01 -0.35
CA TYR A 58 -2.55 -13.91 0.23
C TYR A 58 -3.19 -15.12 0.92
N ARG A 59 -4.31 -14.95 1.63
CA ARG A 59 -5.11 -16.09 2.15
C ARG A 59 -5.57 -17.03 1.05
N ASN A 60 -5.86 -16.48 -0.13
CA ASN A 60 -6.26 -17.23 -1.32
C ASN A 60 -5.08 -17.76 -2.16
N GLY A 61 -3.86 -17.73 -1.62
CA GLY A 61 -2.67 -18.30 -2.27
C GLY A 61 -2.01 -17.40 -3.32
N VAL A 62 -2.43 -16.14 -3.45
CA VAL A 62 -1.84 -15.17 -4.38
C VAL A 62 -0.75 -14.36 -3.67
N ASN A 63 0.48 -14.46 -4.15
CA ASN A 63 1.60 -13.69 -3.59
C ASN A 63 1.47 -12.20 -3.95
N PRO A 64 1.80 -11.28 -3.02
CA PRO A 64 1.82 -9.86 -3.31
C PRO A 64 2.84 -9.48 -4.37
N TYR A 65 2.47 -8.51 -5.19
CA TYR A 65 3.36 -7.85 -6.13
C TYR A 65 2.92 -6.41 -6.32
N ASN A 66 3.86 -5.54 -6.70
CA ASN A 66 3.53 -4.14 -6.97
C ASN A 66 2.75 -4.05 -8.29
N ILE A 67 1.46 -3.72 -8.21
CA ILE A 67 0.64 -3.41 -9.41
C ILE A 67 0.94 -1.98 -9.84
N PRO A 68 1.68 -1.76 -10.94
CA PRO A 68 2.00 -0.41 -11.39
C PRO A 68 0.73 0.33 -11.77
N ILE A 69 0.70 1.63 -11.52
CA ILE A 69 -0.37 2.50 -12.02
C ILE A 69 -0.17 2.62 -13.53
N PRO A 70 -1.17 2.30 -14.37
CA PRO A 70 -1.02 2.41 -15.81
C PRO A 70 -0.68 3.86 -16.19
N GLN A 71 0.40 4.04 -16.96
CA GLN A 71 0.91 5.38 -17.31
C GLN A 71 -0.09 6.19 -18.15
N ILE A 72 -1.02 5.50 -18.82
CA ILE A 72 -2.13 6.10 -19.58
C ILE A 72 -3.05 6.99 -18.74
N TYR A 73 -3.03 6.93 -17.40
CA TYR A 73 -3.82 7.84 -16.55
C TYR A 73 -3.14 9.20 -16.30
N PHE A 74 -1.83 9.33 -16.53
CA PHE A 74 -1.13 10.60 -16.35
C PHE A 74 -1.38 11.59 -17.49
N SER A 75 -1.59 11.11 -18.73
CA SER A 75 -1.83 11.98 -19.89
C SER A 75 -3.15 12.76 -19.83
N TYR A 76 -4.18 12.25 -19.13
CA TYR A 76 -5.51 12.88 -19.02
C TYR A 76 -5.69 13.77 -17.78
N ARG A 77 -4.66 13.89 -16.91
CA ARG A 77 -4.74 14.66 -15.64
C ARG A 77 -3.59 15.65 -15.48
N ILE A 78 -3.11 16.23 -16.58
CA ILE A 78 -2.28 17.45 -16.52
C ILE A 78 -3.25 18.62 -16.80
N PRO A 79 -3.71 19.38 -15.79
CA PRO A 79 -4.13 20.75 -16.07
C PRO A 79 -2.92 21.49 -16.67
N SER A 80 -3.16 22.29 -17.70
CA SER A 80 -2.16 23.00 -18.53
C SER A 80 -1.16 23.91 -17.79
N PHE A 81 -1.10 23.88 -16.45
CA PHE A 81 -0.35 24.79 -15.60
C PHE A 81 0.79 24.18 -14.79
N PHE A 82 1.05 22.87 -14.86
CA PHE A 82 2.25 22.29 -14.23
C PHE A 82 3.25 21.81 -15.28
N ASN A 83 3.92 22.80 -15.87
CA ASN A 83 5.26 22.63 -16.41
C ASN A 83 6.17 23.49 -15.52
N ILE A 84 7.40 23.00 -15.28
CA ILE A 84 8.58 23.69 -14.70
C ILE A 84 9.02 23.15 -13.32
N ILE A 85 10.28 22.67 -13.33
CA ILE A 85 11.21 22.26 -12.24
C ILE A 85 11.12 20.81 -11.73
N ASN A 86 11.81 19.91 -12.45
CA ASN A 86 12.80 18.94 -11.93
C ASN A 86 12.94 17.71 -12.86
N PHE A 87 13.30 17.97 -14.12
CA PHE A 87 13.91 16.97 -15.00
C PHE A 87 15.37 17.37 -15.26
N ILE A 88 16.13 17.70 -14.20
CA ILE A 88 17.59 17.73 -14.22
C ILE A 88 18.07 17.32 -12.83
N ASN A 89 18.45 16.04 -12.70
CA ASN A 89 19.70 15.57 -12.10
C ASN A 89 19.88 14.11 -12.51
#